data_AF-A0A7T1I663-F1
#
_entry.id   AF-A0A7T1I663-F1
#
_cell.length_a   1.000
_cell.length_b   1.000
_cell.length_c   1.000
_cell.angle_alpha   90.00
_cell.angle_beta   90.00
_cell.angle_gamma   90.00
#
_symmetry.space_group_name_H-M   'P 1'
#
loop_
_entity.id
_entity.type
_entity.pdbx_description
1 polymer ?
#
loop_
_entity_poly.entity_id
_entity_poly.type
_entity_poly.pdbx_seq_one_letter_code
_entity_poly.pdbx_strand_id
1 'polypeptide(L)' 'MTTNSSSCLGRTCLKWEADGDLTALDLKLVLERLAQVDADVAALLQGSLDREAWPSMI' A
#
# COMPACT_ATOMS: atom_id res chain seq x y z
N MET A 1 -22.11 -24.97 -1.45
CA MET A 1 -21.58 -24.25 -0.28
C MET A 1 -20.07 -24.41 -0.33
N THR A 2 -19.22 -23.42 -0.48
CA THR A 2 -19.30 -21.96 -0.47
C THR A 2 -18.14 -21.50 -1.35
N THR A 3 -18.35 -20.54 -2.26
CA THR A 3 -17.25 -19.92 -3.01
C THR A 3 -16.33 -19.26 -2.00
N ASN A 4 -15.20 -19.90 -1.70
CA ASN A 4 -14.19 -19.36 -0.81
C ASN A 4 -13.49 -18.25 -1.58
N SER A 5 -14.12 -17.07 -1.57
CA SER A 5 -13.63 -15.82 -2.15
C SER A 5 -12.36 -15.45 -1.41
N SER A 6 -11.27 -16.08 -1.81
CA SER A 6 -9.96 -15.90 -1.26
C SER A 6 -9.64 -14.41 -1.33
N SER A 7 -9.56 -13.77 -0.16
CA SER A 7 -9.28 -12.34 0.05
C SER A 7 -7.83 -12.01 -0.34
N CYS A 8 -7.45 -12.36 -1.56
CA CYS A 8 -6.08 -12.25 -2.02
C CYS A 8 -5.86 -10.84 -2.55
N LEU A 9 -4.98 -10.11 -1.87
CA LEU A 9 -4.53 -8.79 -2.32
C LEU A 9 -3.49 -9.03 -3.43
N GLY A 10 -3.96 -9.28 -4.65
CA GLY A 10 -3.09 -9.64 -5.77
C GLY A 10 -2.63 -11.10 -5.72
N ARG A 11 -1.31 -11.35 -5.58
CA ARG A 11 -0.70 -12.71 -5.61
C ARG A 11 -0.62 -13.41 -4.24
N THR A 12 -0.88 -12.70 -3.15
CA THR A 12 -0.76 -13.25 -1.79
C THR A 12 -2.13 -13.20 -1.10
N CYS A 13 -2.58 -14.36 -0.64
CA CYS A 13 -3.79 -14.46 0.17
C CYS A 13 -3.42 -14.15 1.62
N LEU A 14 -4.11 -13.19 2.22
CA LEU A 14 -3.90 -12.84 3.63
C LEU A 14 -4.45 -13.97 4.49
N LYS A 15 -3.61 -14.54 5.35
CA LYS A 15 -4.04 -15.48 6.36
C LYS A 15 -4.33 -14.72 7.66
N TRP A 16 -5.48 -15.06 8.24
CA TRP A 16 -5.98 -14.52 9.49
C TRP A 16 -5.93 -15.63 10.54
N GLU A 17 -5.58 -15.27 11.77
CA GLU A 17 -5.65 -16.15 12.93
C GLU A 17 -7.07 -16.11 13.54
N ALA A 18 -7.34 -17.00 14.50
CA ALA A 18 -8.70 -17.18 15.05
C ALA A 18 -9.17 -15.96 15.89
N ASP A 19 -8.24 -15.13 16.32
CA ASP A 19 -8.49 -13.85 17.00
C ASP A 19 -8.92 -12.73 16.06
N GLY A 20 -8.83 -12.95 14.74
CA GLY A 20 -9.15 -11.94 13.73
C GLY A 20 -7.97 -11.04 13.37
N ASP A 21 -6.76 -11.32 13.88
CA ASP A 21 -5.54 -10.65 13.45
C ASP A 21 -4.92 -11.35 12.24
N LEU A 22 -4.06 -10.63 11.52
CA LEU A 22 -3.22 -11.25 10.49
C LEU A 22 -2.13 -12.10 11.14
N THR A 23 -1.71 -13.15 10.44
CA THR A 23 -0.46 -13.82 10.84
C THR A 23 0.68 -12.82 10.87
N ALA A 24 1.69 -13.06 11.73
CA ALA A 24 2.86 -12.20 11.80
C ALA A 24 3.55 -12.02 10.43
N LEU A 25 3.53 -13.05 9.57
CA LEU A 25 4.07 -12.98 8.21
C LEU A 25 3.23 -12.06 7.32
N ASP A 26 1.91 -12.24 7.30
CA ASP A 26 1.03 -11.43 6.45
C ASP A 26 0.97 -9.98 6.90
N LEU A 27 0.95 -9.74 8.21
CA LEU A 27 1.06 -8.39 8.77
C LEU A 27 2.35 -7.70 8.30
N LYS A 28 3.49 -8.40 8.36
CA LYS A 28 4.77 -7.88 7.88
C LYS A 28 4.72 -7.54 6.38
N LEU A 29 4.19 -8.43 5.55
CA LEU A 29 4.08 -8.20 4.10
C LEU A 29 3.18 -7.01 3.76
N VAL A 30 2.07 -6.85 4.50
CA VAL A 30 1.18 -5.68 4.35
C VAL A 30 1.93 -4.40 4.71
N LEU A 31 2.66 -4.38 5.82
CA LEU A 31 3.44 -3.21 6.24
C LEU A 31 4.54 -2.86 5.23
N GLU A 32 5.24 -3.84 4.67
CA GLU A 32 6.24 -3.62 3.60
C GLU A 32 5.59 -2.98 2.36
N ARG A 33 4.40 -3.44 1.96
CA ARG A 33 3.70 -2.87 0.81
C ARG A 33 3.19 -1.45 1.10
N LEU A 34 2.68 -1.19 2.30
CA LEU A 34 2.23 0.15 2.69
C LEU A 34 3.41 1.13 2.70
N ALA A 35 4.56 0.73 3.24
CA ALA A 35 5.76 1.57 3.22
C ALA A 35 6.22 1.92 1.79
N GLN A 36 6.12 0.97 0.85
CA GLN A 36 6.40 1.26 -0.56
C GLN A 36 5.40 2.26 -1.17
N VAL A 37 4.11 2.10 -0.89
CA VAL A 37 3.07 3.02 -1.37
C VAL A 37 3.28 4.41 -0.79
N ASP A 38 3.62 4.54 0.49
CA ASP A 38 3.90 5.83 1.12
C ASP A 38 5.07 6.55 0.43
N ALA A 39 6.14 5.81 0.10
CA ALA A 39 7.27 6.35 -0.65
C ALA A 39 6.86 6.80 -2.07
N ASP A 40 6.07 6.00 -2.78
CA ASP A 40 5.58 6.32 -4.12
C ASP A 40 4.69 7.57 -4.09
N VAL A 41 3.80 7.69 -3.09
CA VAL A 41 2.94 8.86 -2.88
C VAL A 41 3.76 10.10 -2.55
N ALA A 42 4.75 9.99 -1.67
CA ALA A 42 5.64 11.10 -1.33
C ALA A 42 6.40 11.61 -2.57
N ALA A 43 6.90 10.70 -3.42
CA ALA A 43 7.58 11.07 -4.67
C ALA A 43 6.64 11.78 -5.66
N LEU A 44 5.38 11.33 -5.78
CA LEU A 44 4.38 11.99 -6.62
C LEU A 44 4.04 13.40 -6.13
N LEU A 45 3.89 13.58 -4.82
CA LEU A 45 3.63 14.89 -4.23
C LEU A 45 4.81 15.85 -4.42
N GLN A 46 6.05 15.38 -4.22
CA GLN A 46 7.24 16.18 -4.46
C GLN A 46 7.34 16.62 -5.93
N GLY A 47 7.13 15.70 -6.87
CA GLY A 47 7.13 16.02 -8.30
C GLY A 47 5.99 16.95 -8.74
N SER A 48 4.87 16.97 -8.02
CA SER A 48 3.79 17.95 -8.23
C SER A 48 4.21 19.35 -7.79
N LEU A 49 4.87 19.47 -6.64
CA LEU A 49 5.36 20.75 -6.12
C LEU A 49 6.48 21.32 -7.00
N ASP A 50 7.36 20.47 -7.53
CA ASP A 50 8.41 20.91 -8.47
C ASP A 50 7.82 21.39 -9.82
N ARG A 51 6.66 20.87 -10.23
CA ARG A 51 5.97 21.29 -11.47
C ARG A 51 5.15 22.57 -11.31
N GLU A 52 4.76 22.91 -10.09
CA GLU A 52 4.13 24.19 -9.72
C GLU A 52 5.15 25.30 -9.38
N ALA A 53 6.45 25.07 -9.59
CA ALA A 53 7.41 26.16 -9.80
C ALA A 53 7.18 26.78 -11.19
N TRP A 54 5.98 27.32 -11.41
CA TRP A 54 5.74 28.25 -12.51
C TRP A 54 6.69 29.43 -12.29
N PRO A 55 7.45 29.89 -13.30
CA PRO A 55 8.25 31.09 -13.16
C PRO A 55 7.30 32.28 -13.09
N SER A 56 6.85 32.61 -11.89
CA SER A 56 6.32 33.93 -11.60
C SER A 56 7.49 34.92 -11.68
N MET A 57 7.61 35.50 -12.88
CA MET A 57 7.74 36.94 -13.04
C MET A 57 9.05 37.57 -12.55
N ILE A 58 10.06 37.61 -13.45
CA ILE A 58 10.95 38.75 -13.66
C ILE A 58 11.05 39.00 -15.17
#